data_AF-A0A9P4Y9B8-F1
#
_entry.id   AF-A0A9P4Y9B8-F1
#
_cell.length_a   1.000
_cell.length_b   1.000
_cell.length_c   1.000
_cell.angle_alpha   90.00
_cell.angle_beta   90.00
_cell.angle_gamma   90.00
#
_symmetry.space_group_name_H-M   'P 1'
#
loop_
_entity.id
_entity.type
_entity.pdbx_description
1 polymer ?
#
loop_
_entity_poly.entity_id
_entity_poly.type
_entity_poly.pdbx_seq_one_letter_code
_entity_poly.pdbx_strand_id
1 'polypeptide(L)'
;MTTILAVTASFCLPKIPSISKRPLAAMCAPSSDNIRTPLDQSVIEHKKFLDEWLDTAHEVGQTVLAGQLELSIVCDTVDTQTAKLAAGGLAYFPDRDGDMGKIAEAAALKATGRAPRAIAAFRFMDLPTELRMLILSYTDLVIPLKEVQWHPTRKYHLKNRQKRCDRFSYGVRSYPCPDSGQDWIPMSRDRWPGAQNCPCDNGYFHYACIFRNCWQHTGQGDCSCQRRHTAYSTNTDGCRCWTPPSGLFLVGRHFYRDAQSIFFNQNRVIVMPHSGVEMNDPPTGQHPAHYSASLFLRSGLVTASLQYIGFLDIVFPPIDREPAPDDPDLVDWFETLRWAKDLLDLPRLTLRFEIAEHGHACWAPESRQKLNGDAYKAIVKGCFAFLRPLGFFRGTSSDHLKAGQQAAASDGLRRLFIHVAAPAYCRTELNYWAKYGVPDDLNQAAVAWRETRRKEWKKFSMEEKFERSIMGSNYDSQKAGKGEVKLPEWKWEHLMCEDRYY
;
A
#
# COMPACT_ATOMS: atom_id res chain seq x y z
N MET A 1 3.21 -6.37 -35.28
CA MET A 1 2.23 -5.71 -34.41
C MET A 1 1.23 -5.04 -35.32
N THR A 2 -0.02 -5.51 -35.34
CA THR A 2 -1.06 -5.06 -36.26
C THR A 2 -2.04 -4.20 -35.48
N THR A 3 -2.24 -2.95 -35.90
CA THR A 3 -3.02 -1.96 -35.14
C THR A 3 -4.32 -1.64 -35.90
N ILE A 4 -5.43 -1.58 -35.17
CA ILE A 4 -6.78 -1.30 -35.69
C ILE A 4 -6.98 0.21 -35.78
N LEU A 5 -7.61 0.69 -36.85
CA LEU A 5 -8.10 2.06 -36.93
C LEU A 5 -9.39 2.17 -36.11
N ALA A 6 -9.29 2.70 -34.89
CA ALA A 6 -10.43 3.00 -34.03
C ALA A 6 -10.49 4.50 -33.83
N VAL A 7 -11.57 5.11 -34.31
CA VAL A 7 -11.91 6.50 -33.99
C VAL A 7 -13.05 6.43 -32.97
N THR A 8 -12.74 6.79 -31.74
CA THR A 8 -13.75 6.93 -30.68
C THR A 8 -13.86 8.40 -30.34
N ALA A 9 -15.05 8.97 -30.56
CA ALA A 9 -15.42 10.31 -30.15
C ALA A 9 -16.40 10.21 -28.99
N SER A 10 -16.08 10.84 -27.86
CA SER A 10 -17.00 10.98 -26.72
C SER A 10 -17.34 12.46 -26.56
N PHE A 11 -18.65 12.76 -26.46
CA PHE A 11 -19.15 14.11 -26.28
C PHE A 11 -19.62 14.29 -24.84
N CYS A 12 -19.15 15.35 -24.19
CA CYS A 12 -19.59 15.73 -22.84
C CYS A 12 -20.57 16.91 -22.89
N LEU A 13 -21.76 16.79 -23.51
CA LEU A 13 -22.79 17.86 -23.47
C LEU A 13 -24.25 17.39 -23.69
N PRO A 14 -25.26 18.19 -23.25
CA PRO A 14 -26.68 17.94 -23.46
C PRO A 14 -27.15 18.40 -24.86
N LYS A 15 -27.86 17.51 -25.57
CA LYS A 15 -28.65 17.69 -26.82
C LYS A 15 -28.27 18.86 -27.74
N ILE A 16 -27.47 18.56 -28.77
CA ILE A 16 -27.27 19.41 -29.96
C ILE A 16 -28.45 19.20 -30.94
N PRO A 17 -29.00 20.24 -31.61
CA PRO A 17 -30.02 20.08 -32.64
C PRO A 17 -29.45 19.38 -33.89
N SER A 18 -30.28 18.54 -34.51
CA SER A 18 -29.95 17.59 -35.56
C SER A 18 -29.01 18.10 -36.67
N ILE A 19 -27.73 17.77 -36.55
CA ILE A 19 -26.84 17.54 -37.70
C ILE A 19 -27.29 16.22 -38.36
N SER A 20 -27.24 16.17 -39.69
CA SER A 20 -27.60 15.05 -40.55
C SER A 20 -27.31 13.68 -39.90
N LYS A 21 -28.33 12.80 -39.87
CA LYS A 21 -28.33 11.49 -39.20
C LYS A 21 -27.38 10.47 -39.85
N ARG A 22 -26.07 10.71 -39.86
CA ARG A 22 -25.06 9.65 -39.97
C ARG A 22 -24.39 9.49 -38.61
N PRO A 23 -24.65 8.41 -37.86
CA PRO A 23 -23.94 8.17 -36.61
C PRO A 23 -22.44 7.97 -36.90
N LEU A 24 -21.59 8.78 -36.26
CA LEU A 24 -20.12 8.62 -36.23
C LEU A 24 -19.67 7.22 -35.72
N ALA A 25 -20.58 6.42 -35.18
CA ALA A 25 -20.31 5.11 -34.59
C ALA A 25 -20.03 3.98 -35.61
N ALA A 26 -19.99 4.25 -36.92
CA ALA A 26 -19.68 3.21 -37.91
C ALA A 26 -18.90 3.74 -39.13
N MET A 27 -17.71 4.29 -38.91
CA MET A 27 -16.67 4.37 -39.95
C MET A 27 -15.65 3.23 -39.75
N CYS A 28 -16.14 2.00 -39.64
CA CYS A 28 -15.30 0.81 -39.82
C CYS A 28 -15.27 0.51 -41.32
N ALA A 29 -14.07 0.28 -41.86
CA ALA A 29 -13.83 -0.05 -43.27
C ALA A 29 -14.78 -1.15 -43.80
N PRO A 30 -15.10 -1.14 -45.11
CA PRO A 30 -16.11 -2.04 -45.68
C PRO A 30 -15.70 -3.52 -45.58
N SER A 31 -16.58 -4.30 -44.92
CA SER A 31 -16.70 -5.77 -44.94
C SER A 31 -15.51 -6.60 -44.42
N SER A 32 -15.86 -7.56 -43.57
CA SER A 32 -14.99 -8.30 -42.64
C SER A 32 -13.99 -9.31 -43.24
N ASP A 33 -13.88 -9.44 -44.56
CA ASP A 33 -13.13 -10.57 -45.16
C ASP A 33 -11.96 -10.20 -46.07
N ASN A 34 -11.67 -8.92 -46.31
CA ASN A 34 -10.45 -8.51 -47.01
C ASN A 34 -9.43 -7.88 -46.05
N ILE A 35 -8.32 -8.62 -45.94
CA ILE A 35 -7.04 -8.35 -45.29
C ILE A 35 -6.78 -6.87 -44.92
N ARG A 36 -6.46 -6.67 -43.64
CA ARG A 36 -6.00 -5.45 -42.96
C ARG A 36 -4.78 -4.81 -43.63
N THR A 37 -4.95 -4.15 -44.77
CA THR A 37 -3.90 -3.34 -45.40
C THR A 37 -3.83 -1.97 -44.72
N PRO A 38 -2.63 -1.47 -44.36
CA PRO A 38 -2.45 -0.11 -43.88
C PRO A 38 -3.06 0.91 -44.85
N LEU A 39 -3.56 2.02 -44.31
CA LEU A 39 -4.14 3.10 -45.08
C LEU A 39 -3.09 3.65 -46.05
N ASP A 40 -3.47 3.80 -47.31
CA ASP A 40 -2.57 4.16 -48.41
C ASP A 40 -3.29 5.12 -49.35
N GLN A 41 -2.88 6.38 -49.37
CA GLN A 41 -3.48 7.41 -50.22
C GLN A 41 -3.43 7.09 -51.73
N SER A 42 -2.57 6.17 -52.17
CA SER A 42 -2.49 5.73 -53.56
C SER A 42 -3.62 4.76 -53.94
N VAL A 43 -4.25 4.12 -52.94
CA VAL A 43 -5.43 3.28 -53.11
C VAL A 43 -6.68 4.17 -53.11
N ILE A 44 -7.45 4.12 -54.20
CA ILE A 44 -8.60 4.99 -54.45
C ILE A 44 -9.63 4.96 -53.30
N GLU A 45 -9.88 3.79 -52.72
CA GLU A 45 -10.82 3.62 -51.61
C GLU A 45 -10.33 4.25 -50.31
N HIS A 46 -9.04 4.08 -49.99
CA HIS A 46 -8.41 4.72 -48.83
C HIS A 46 -8.36 6.24 -48.99
N LYS A 47 -8.12 6.74 -50.20
CA LYS A 47 -8.15 8.17 -50.48
C LYS A 47 -9.55 8.76 -50.24
N LYS A 48 -10.61 8.10 -50.74
CA LYS A 48 -11.99 8.52 -50.47
C LYS A 48 -12.30 8.56 -48.97
N PHE A 49 -11.82 7.57 -48.22
CA PHE A 49 -11.95 7.55 -46.77
C PHE A 49 -11.22 8.72 -46.09
N LEU A 50 -9.99 9.03 -46.52
CA LEU A 50 -9.23 10.18 -46.02
C LEU A 50 -9.92 11.51 -46.33
N ASP A 51 -10.48 11.65 -47.53
CA ASP A 51 -11.24 12.84 -47.94
C ASP A 51 -12.51 12.98 -47.06
N GLU A 52 -13.27 11.90 -46.86
CA GLU A 52 -14.46 11.90 -45.97
C GLU A 52 -14.11 12.21 -44.51
N TRP A 53 -12.97 11.71 -44.04
CA TRP A 53 -12.44 12.03 -42.71
C TRP A 53 -12.10 13.51 -42.58
N LEU A 54 -11.41 14.10 -43.55
CA LEU A 54 -11.04 15.51 -43.54
C LEU A 54 -12.27 16.42 -43.55
N ASP A 55 -13.26 16.11 -44.39
CA ASP A 55 -14.52 16.85 -44.46
C ASP A 55 -15.28 16.76 -43.13
N THR A 56 -15.36 15.54 -42.55
CA THR A 56 -16.01 15.33 -41.25
C THR A 56 -15.30 16.10 -40.13
N ALA A 57 -13.98 16.03 -40.09
CA ALA A 57 -13.19 16.73 -39.08
C ALA A 57 -13.33 18.25 -39.21
N HIS A 58 -13.43 18.77 -40.43
CA HIS A 58 -13.71 20.18 -40.69
C HIS A 58 -15.11 20.59 -40.18
N GLU A 59 -16.16 19.83 -40.51
CA GLU A 59 -17.53 20.13 -40.05
C GLU A 59 -17.67 20.05 -38.52
N VAL A 60 -17.11 19.01 -37.89
CA VAL A 60 -17.15 18.85 -36.43
C VAL A 60 -16.29 19.91 -35.75
N GLY A 61 -15.11 20.19 -36.29
CA GLY A 61 -14.19 21.20 -35.75
C GLY A 61 -14.79 22.60 -35.68
N GLN A 62 -15.64 22.97 -36.65
CA GLN A 62 -16.35 24.25 -36.66
C GLN A 62 -17.46 24.35 -35.60
N THR A 63 -18.00 23.23 -35.14
CA THR A 63 -19.16 23.20 -34.23
C THR A 63 -18.80 22.93 -32.77
N VAL A 64 -17.62 22.35 -32.53
CA VAL A 64 -17.14 21.98 -31.20
C VAL A 64 -16.34 23.13 -30.58
N LEU A 65 -16.70 23.55 -29.35
CA LEU A 65 -15.86 24.48 -28.60
C LEU A 65 -14.69 23.76 -27.92
N ALA A 66 -13.61 24.50 -27.67
CA ALA A 66 -12.41 24.00 -26.98
C ALA A 66 -12.80 23.24 -25.69
N GLY A 67 -12.60 21.93 -25.71
CA GLY A 67 -12.83 21.07 -24.55
C GLY A 67 -14.13 20.31 -24.42
N GLN A 68 -14.96 20.38 -25.44
CA GLN A 68 -16.22 19.64 -25.46
C GLN A 68 -16.10 18.26 -26.14
N LEU A 69 -14.95 18.01 -26.79
CA LEU A 69 -14.66 16.80 -27.53
C LEU A 69 -13.38 16.15 -27.01
N GLU A 70 -13.48 14.87 -26.66
CA GLU A 70 -12.34 13.99 -26.51
C GLU A 70 -12.31 13.05 -27.73
N LEU A 71 -11.22 13.12 -28.49
CA LEU A 71 -11.06 12.40 -29.74
C LEU A 71 -9.79 11.54 -29.67
N SER A 72 -9.96 10.24 -29.82
CA SER A 72 -8.85 9.29 -29.97
C SER A 72 -8.85 8.73 -31.38
N ILE A 73 -7.73 8.90 -32.09
CA ILE A 73 -7.50 8.33 -33.42
C ILE A 73 -6.30 7.40 -33.33
N VAL A 74 -6.53 6.14 -33.67
CA VAL A 74 -5.45 5.19 -33.95
C VAL A 74 -5.51 4.92 -35.44
N CYS A 75 -4.42 5.04 -36.20
CA CYS A 75 -4.42 4.84 -37.64
C CYS A 75 -3.14 4.10 -38.08
N ASP A 76 -3.30 3.01 -38.83
CA ASP A 76 -2.17 2.30 -39.45
C ASP A 76 -2.05 2.78 -40.90
N THR A 77 -0.88 3.26 -41.31
CA THR A 77 -0.66 3.93 -42.60
C THR A 77 0.59 3.40 -43.28
N VAL A 78 0.56 3.27 -44.62
CA VAL A 78 1.69 2.75 -45.40
C VAL A 78 2.87 3.72 -45.47
N ASP A 79 2.61 5.02 -45.45
CA ASP A 79 3.62 6.07 -45.63
C ASP A 79 3.32 7.35 -44.83
N THR A 80 4.30 8.25 -44.81
CA THR A 80 4.21 9.55 -44.11
C THR A 80 3.09 10.42 -44.60
N GLN A 81 2.88 10.43 -45.91
CA GLN A 81 2.03 11.42 -46.54
C GLN A 81 0.57 11.05 -46.29
N THR A 82 0.25 9.76 -46.29
CA THR A 82 -1.00 9.19 -45.80
C THR A 82 -1.21 9.49 -44.31
N ALA A 83 -0.19 9.32 -43.46
CA ALA A 83 -0.27 9.70 -42.04
C ALA A 83 -0.53 11.20 -41.84
N LYS A 84 0.10 12.06 -42.64
CA LYS A 84 -0.11 13.51 -42.61
C LYS A 84 -1.53 13.89 -43.02
N LEU A 85 -2.10 13.22 -44.03
CA LEU A 85 -3.49 13.44 -44.43
C LEU A 85 -4.46 13.00 -43.33
N ALA A 86 -4.24 11.83 -42.72
CA ALA A 86 -5.05 11.37 -41.59
C ALA A 86 -4.95 12.33 -40.38
N ALA A 87 -3.75 12.78 -40.04
CA ALA A 87 -3.53 13.75 -38.96
C ALA A 87 -4.03 15.16 -39.31
N GLY A 88 -4.11 15.52 -40.60
CA GLY A 88 -4.52 16.84 -41.07
C GLY A 88 -5.91 17.25 -40.59
N GLY A 89 -6.83 16.28 -40.44
CA GLY A 89 -8.16 16.53 -39.88
C GLY A 89 -8.12 17.08 -38.46
N LEU A 90 -7.08 16.77 -37.68
CA LEU A 90 -6.95 17.25 -36.31
C LEU A 90 -6.73 18.76 -36.23
N ALA A 91 -6.22 19.39 -37.29
CA ALA A 91 -5.99 20.83 -37.34
C ALA A 91 -7.29 21.66 -37.35
N TYR A 92 -8.44 21.03 -37.64
CA TYR A 92 -9.74 21.69 -37.65
C TYR A 92 -10.37 21.81 -36.26
N PHE A 93 -9.87 21.08 -35.25
CA PHE A 93 -10.39 21.19 -33.89
C PHE A 93 -9.70 22.33 -33.13
N PRO A 94 -10.42 23.07 -32.27
CA PRO A 94 -9.85 24.15 -31.49
C PRO A 94 -8.73 23.63 -30.58
N ASP A 95 -7.54 24.17 -30.78
CA ASP A 95 -6.31 23.81 -30.06
C ASP A 95 -6.50 24.09 -28.57
N ARG A 96 -6.34 23.06 -27.74
CA ARG A 96 -6.48 23.23 -26.28
C ARG A 96 -5.19 23.64 -25.59
N ASP A 97 -4.05 23.45 -26.24
CA ASP A 97 -2.72 23.87 -25.80
C ASP A 97 -1.75 23.43 -26.90
N GLY A 98 -0.91 24.35 -27.42
CA GLY A 98 -0.09 24.21 -28.64
C GLY A 98 0.98 23.11 -28.68
N ASP A 99 0.60 21.87 -28.39
CA ASP A 99 1.46 20.69 -28.26
C ASP A 99 0.96 19.50 -29.10
N MET A 100 -0.31 19.48 -29.56
CA MET A 100 -0.78 18.42 -30.45
C MET A 100 -0.04 18.40 -31.81
N GLY A 101 0.33 19.58 -32.32
CA GLY A 101 1.19 19.69 -33.51
C GLY A 101 2.57 19.04 -33.32
N LYS A 102 3.17 19.20 -32.13
CA LYS A 102 4.48 18.60 -31.80
C LYS A 102 4.39 17.10 -31.58
N ILE A 103 3.29 16.60 -31.03
CA ILE A 103 3.04 15.16 -30.86
C ILE A 103 2.81 14.49 -32.23
N ALA A 104 2.01 15.10 -33.10
CA ALA A 104 1.78 14.60 -34.45
C ALA A 104 3.06 14.66 -35.31
N GLU A 105 3.85 15.73 -35.18
CA GLU A 105 5.15 15.86 -35.83
C GLU A 105 6.15 14.81 -35.33
N ALA A 106 6.24 14.60 -34.00
CA ALA A 106 7.09 13.56 -33.42
C ALA A 106 6.68 12.15 -33.85
N ALA A 107 5.38 11.87 -33.94
CA ALA A 107 4.85 10.60 -34.44
C ALA A 107 5.17 10.40 -35.93
N ALA A 108 4.99 11.43 -36.76
CA ALA A 108 5.33 11.40 -38.19
C ALA A 108 6.84 11.26 -38.44
N LEU A 109 7.69 11.94 -37.65
CA LEU A 109 9.15 11.80 -37.72
C LEU A 109 9.60 10.39 -37.33
N LYS A 110 8.96 9.79 -36.31
CA LYS A 110 9.23 8.41 -35.87
C LYS A 110 8.79 7.37 -36.90
N ALA A 111 7.63 7.55 -37.52
CA ALA A 111 7.09 6.63 -38.53
C ALA A 111 7.92 6.60 -39.83
N THR A 112 8.81 7.58 -40.04
CA THR A 112 9.48 7.80 -41.32
C THR A 112 10.98 7.59 -41.30
N GLY A 113 11.50 7.09 -40.17
CA GLY A 113 12.93 6.90 -39.97
C GLY A 113 13.71 8.23 -39.88
N ARG A 114 13.05 9.38 -39.93
CA ARG A 114 13.66 10.70 -39.68
C ARG A 114 13.58 10.97 -38.18
N ALA A 115 14.39 10.25 -37.41
CA ALA A 115 14.43 10.46 -35.97
C ALA A 115 14.67 11.96 -35.66
N PRO A 116 13.85 12.59 -34.80
CA PRO A 116 14.19 13.89 -34.24
C PRO A 116 15.61 13.78 -33.71
N ARG A 117 16.45 14.80 -33.96
CA ARG A 117 17.84 14.89 -33.49
C ARG A 117 17.84 14.34 -32.06
N ALA A 118 18.39 13.13 -31.88
CA ALA A 118 18.14 12.37 -30.67
C ALA A 118 18.55 13.26 -29.50
N ILE A 119 17.57 13.80 -28.76
CA ILE A 119 17.86 14.43 -27.48
C ILE A 119 18.53 13.30 -26.73
N ALA A 120 19.84 13.42 -26.52
CA ALA A 120 20.63 12.36 -25.94
C ALA A 120 19.87 11.90 -24.70
N ALA A 121 19.50 10.61 -24.66
CA ALA A 121 18.65 10.10 -23.59
C ALA A 121 19.28 10.51 -22.26
N PHE A 122 18.46 11.10 -21.39
CA PHE A 122 18.94 11.60 -20.11
C PHE A 122 19.67 10.47 -19.38
N ARG A 123 20.96 10.67 -19.16
CA ARG A 123 21.82 9.67 -18.52
C ARG A 123 21.64 9.77 -17.02
N PHE A 124 20.54 9.20 -16.51
CA PHE A 124 20.21 9.21 -15.09
C PHE A 124 21.37 8.74 -14.20
N MET A 125 22.18 7.81 -14.70
CA MET A 125 23.33 7.25 -13.98
C MET A 125 24.55 8.18 -13.90
N ASP A 126 24.58 9.25 -14.70
CA ASP A 126 25.63 10.27 -14.67
C ASP A 126 25.36 11.33 -13.58
N LEU A 127 24.17 11.28 -12.95
CA LEU A 127 23.85 12.14 -11.81
C LEU A 127 24.59 11.70 -10.54
N PRO A 128 24.99 12.65 -9.67
CA PRO A 128 25.39 12.36 -8.30
C PRO A 128 24.37 11.50 -7.56
N THR A 129 24.84 10.61 -6.69
CA THR A 129 23.99 9.67 -5.94
C THR A 129 22.90 10.38 -5.15
N GLU A 130 23.19 11.55 -4.58
CA GLU A 130 22.25 12.35 -3.82
C GLU A 130 21.06 12.78 -4.67
N LEU A 131 21.30 13.22 -5.91
CA LEU A 131 20.24 13.60 -6.85
C LEU A 131 19.46 12.38 -7.33
N ARG A 132 20.12 11.25 -7.57
CA ARG A 132 19.43 10.00 -7.94
C ARG A 132 18.48 9.56 -6.83
N MET A 133 18.97 9.54 -5.59
CA MET A 133 18.19 9.20 -4.41
C MET A 133 17.03 10.20 -4.17
N LEU A 134 17.26 11.50 -4.37
CA LEU A 134 16.22 12.52 -4.27
C LEU A 134 15.14 12.31 -5.32
N ILE A 135 15.49 12.13 -6.60
CA ILE A 135 14.52 11.86 -7.67
C ILE A 135 13.70 10.60 -7.36
N LEU A 136 14.37 9.52 -6.94
CA LEU A 136 13.70 8.27 -6.57
C LEU A 136 12.77 8.42 -5.37
N SER A 137 13.03 9.34 -4.45
CA SER A 137 12.13 9.63 -3.33
C SER A 137 10.80 10.27 -3.73
N TYR A 138 10.71 10.84 -4.95
CA TYR A 138 9.49 11.37 -5.54
C TYR A 138 8.75 10.36 -6.43
N THR A 139 9.11 9.08 -6.37
CA THR A 139 8.46 8.01 -7.13
C THR A 139 7.61 7.11 -6.23
N ASP A 140 6.95 6.11 -6.83
CA ASP A 140 6.17 5.09 -6.10
C ASP A 140 7.01 4.19 -5.17
N LEU A 141 8.34 4.39 -5.11
CA LEU A 141 9.20 3.81 -4.08
C LEU A 141 8.87 4.32 -2.67
N VAL A 142 8.31 5.53 -2.54
CA VAL A 142 7.85 6.06 -1.26
C VAL A 142 6.33 6.03 -1.25
N ILE A 143 5.77 5.15 -0.43
CA ILE A 143 4.32 4.97 -0.35
C ILE A 143 3.73 6.22 0.32
N PRO A 144 2.54 6.69 -0.09
CA PRO A 144 1.92 7.90 0.46
C PRO A 144 1.82 7.96 1.99
N LEU A 145 1.68 6.80 2.66
CA LEU A 145 1.63 6.69 4.12
C LEU A 145 2.93 6.17 4.73
N LYS A 146 3.94 5.92 3.89
CA LYS A 146 5.21 5.30 4.26
C LYS A 146 5.01 3.99 5.02
N GLU A 147 3.93 3.26 4.75
CA GLU A 147 3.63 1.96 5.36
C GLU A 147 3.33 0.95 4.26
N VAL A 148 4.13 -0.12 4.22
CA VAL A 148 3.92 -1.27 3.35
C VAL A 148 3.71 -2.52 4.19
N GLN A 149 2.75 -3.35 3.81
CA GLN A 149 2.57 -4.66 4.43
C GLN A 149 3.22 -5.72 3.57
N TRP A 150 3.86 -6.69 4.21
CA TRP A 150 4.35 -7.90 3.58
C TRP A 150 3.62 -9.11 4.16
N HIS A 151 3.19 -10.02 3.28
CA HIS A 151 2.58 -11.29 3.63
C HIS A 151 3.23 -12.41 2.82
N PRO A 152 3.42 -13.63 3.35
CA PRO A 152 4.07 -14.72 2.61
C PRO A 152 3.45 -15.01 1.24
N THR A 153 2.11 -14.98 1.17
CA THR A 153 1.35 -15.26 -0.07
C THR A 153 1.12 -14.01 -0.93
N ARG A 154 0.76 -12.88 -0.32
CA ARG A 154 0.39 -11.64 -1.05
C ARG A 154 1.60 -10.74 -1.37
N LYS A 155 2.77 -11.07 -0.82
CA LYS A 155 3.99 -10.24 -0.88
C LYS A 155 3.71 -8.81 -0.41
N TYR A 156 4.35 -7.81 -1.01
CA TYR A 156 4.14 -6.40 -0.68
C TYR A 156 2.77 -5.93 -1.16
N HIS A 157 2.01 -5.32 -0.25
CA HIS A 157 0.70 -4.77 -0.55
C HIS A 157 0.34 -3.65 0.42
N LEU A 158 -0.62 -2.82 0.03
CA LEU A 158 -1.26 -1.88 0.95
C LEU A 158 -2.51 -2.51 1.56
N LYS A 159 -2.73 -2.32 2.87
CA LYS A 159 -3.99 -2.70 3.50
C LYS A 159 -5.13 -1.88 2.89
N ASN A 160 -6.21 -2.56 2.52
CA ASN A 160 -7.43 -1.88 2.09
C ASN A 160 -8.08 -1.18 3.28
N ARG A 161 -8.48 0.08 3.11
CA ARG A 161 -9.41 0.73 4.05
C ARG A 161 -10.80 0.20 3.75
N GLN A 162 -11.17 -0.94 4.33
CA GLN A 162 -12.37 -1.63 3.90
C GLN A 162 -13.68 -1.05 4.45
N LYS A 163 -13.65 -0.11 5.42
CA LYS A 163 -14.89 0.26 6.15
C LYS A 163 -15.10 1.71 6.60
N ARG A 164 -14.13 2.63 6.49
CA ARG A 164 -14.31 3.98 7.07
C ARG A 164 -14.83 5.05 6.13
N CYS A 165 -14.40 5.08 4.87
CA CYS A 165 -14.78 6.17 3.97
C CYS A 165 -16.21 6.04 3.38
N ASP A 166 -16.83 4.86 3.50
CA ASP A 166 -18.13 4.60 2.86
C ASP A 166 -19.36 4.92 3.73
N ARG A 167 -19.20 5.19 5.03
CA ARG A 167 -20.33 5.19 5.98
C ARG A 167 -20.82 6.55 6.47
N PHE A 168 -20.20 7.66 6.10
CA PHE A 168 -20.54 8.99 6.63
C PHE A 168 -20.97 10.01 5.56
N SER A 169 -21.68 9.57 4.52
CA SER A 169 -22.28 10.44 3.49
C SER A 169 -23.49 11.27 3.95
N TYR A 170 -23.74 11.39 5.26
CA TYR A 170 -24.88 12.16 5.79
C TYR A 170 -24.41 13.48 6.43
N GLY A 171 -24.15 14.49 5.58
CA GLY A 171 -24.48 15.89 5.87
C GLY A 171 -23.69 16.69 6.92
N VAL A 172 -22.36 16.54 7.03
CA VAL A 172 -21.56 17.36 7.98
C VAL A 172 -20.56 18.28 7.26
N ARG A 173 -20.29 19.44 7.88
CA ARG A 173 -19.47 20.55 7.36
C ARG A 173 -18.02 20.15 7.11
N SER A 174 -17.47 20.70 6.03
CA SER A 174 -16.12 20.50 5.50
C SER A 174 -15.02 21.10 6.38
N TYR A 175 -13.97 20.31 6.65
CA TYR A 175 -12.66 20.80 7.12
C TYR A 175 -11.59 20.22 6.20
N PRO A 176 -10.56 21.00 5.82
CA PRO A 176 -9.51 20.53 4.92
C PRO A 176 -8.60 19.52 5.63
N CYS A 177 -8.14 18.52 4.87
CA CYS A 177 -7.10 17.59 5.32
C CYS A 177 -5.75 18.31 5.36
N PRO A 178 -4.82 17.91 6.26
CA PRO A 178 -3.45 18.40 6.20
C PRO A 178 -2.77 17.99 4.88
N ASP A 179 -1.85 18.83 4.41
CA ASP A 179 -1.14 18.63 3.15
C ASP A 179 -0.30 17.34 3.12
N SER A 180 -0.08 16.78 1.93
CA SER A 180 0.80 15.64 1.71
C SER A 180 2.21 15.95 2.23
N GLY A 181 2.67 15.20 3.24
CA GLY A 181 3.98 15.40 3.87
C GLY A 181 3.93 15.92 5.30
N GLN A 182 2.76 16.38 5.78
CA GLN A 182 2.55 16.52 7.22
C GLN A 182 2.22 15.16 7.82
N ASP A 183 3.01 14.73 8.81
CA ASP A 183 2.75 13.52 9.57
C ASP A 183 1.35 13.61 10.18
N TRP A 184 0.46 12.70 9.77
CA TRP A 184 -0.88 12.63 10.32
C TRP A 184 -0.77 12.19 11.79
N ILE A 185 -0.80 13.14 12.71
CA ILE A 185 -1.02 12.92 14.13
C ILE A 185 -2.53 12.72 14.28
N PRO A 186 -3.02 11.51 14.65
CA PRO A 186 -4.37 11.39 15.16
C PRO A 186 -4.44 12.27 16.41
N MET A 187 -5.03 13.46 16.29
CA MET A 187 -5.25 14.30 17.45
C MET A 187 -6.07 13.50 18.47
N SER A 188 -5.68 13.58 19.74
CA SER A 188 -6.44 13.00 20.84
C SER A 188 -7.89 13.44 20.75
N ARG A 189 -8.80 12.47 20.85
CA ARG A 189 -10.27 12.64 20.87
C ARG A 189 -10.72 13.77 21.82
N ASP A 190 -9.93 14.05 22.84
CA ASP A 190 -10.24 14.97 23.93
C ASP A 190 -10.10 16.46 23.55
N ARG A 191 -9.45 16.80 22.42
CA ARG A 191 -9.20 18.21 22.03
C ARG A 191 -10.20 18.77 21.02
N TRP A 192 -11.16 17.98 20.53
CA TRP A 192 -12.20 18.43 19.61
C TRP A 192 -13.60 17.97 20.05
N PRO A 193 -14.38 18.83 20.73
CA PRO A 193 -15.80 18.58 20.97
C PRO A 193 -16.53 18.65 19.62
N GLY A 194 -16.74 17.49 18.98
CA GLY A 194 -17.42 17.37 17.68
C GLY A 194 -16.73 16.47 16.64
N ALA A 195 -15.56 15.89 16.94
CA ALA A 195 -14.83 15.01 16.02
C ALA A 195 -15.45 13.60 15.91
N GLN A 196 -16.64 13.49 15.32
CA GLN A 196 -17.23 12.20 14.93
C GLN A 196 -16.87 11.76 13.49
N ASN A 197 -16.27 12.65 12.69
CA ASN A 197 -15.95 12.37 11.29
C ASN A 197 -14.44 12.33 11.05
N CYS A 198 -14.00 11.38 10.22
CA CYS A 198 -12.67 11.48 9.63
C CYS A 198 -12.65 12.75 8.78
N PRO A 199 -11.57 13.57 8.81
CA PRO A 199 -11.42 14.69 7.89
C PRO A 199 -11.55 14.30 6.41
N CYS A 200 -11.42 13.00 6.11
CA CYS A 200 -11.59 12.40 4.80
C CYS A 200 -13.05 12.20 4.33
N ASP A 201 -14.06 12.45 5.16
CA ASP A 201 -15.47 12.15 4.85
C ASP A 201 -16.20 13.29 4.11
N ASN A 202 -15.55 14.44 3.89
CA ASN A 202 -16.15 15.65 3.30
C ASN A 202 -15.75 15.91 1.83
N GLY A 203 -15.53 14.85 1.03
CA GLY A 203 -15.18 14.97 -0.39
C GLY A 203 -13.71 15.29 -0.69
N TYR A 204 -12.87 15.46 0.33
CA TYR A 204 -11.42 15.54 0.18
C TYR A 204 -10.80 14.17 0.45
N PHE A 205 -10.53 13.43 -0.63
CA PHE A 205 -9.78 12.18 -0.53
C PHE A 205 -8.37 12.49 -0.03
N HIS A 206 -7.95 11.87 1.08
CA HIS A 206 -6.52 11.84 1.41
C HIS A 206 -5.76 11.34 0.17
N TYR A 207 -4.64 11.97 -0.19
CA TYR A 207 -3.81 11.51 -1.31
C TYR A 207 -3.54 10.00 -1.21
N ALA A 208 -3.27 9.48 -0.01
CA ALA A 208 -3.12 8.05 0.22
C ALA A 208 -4.36 7.18 -0.06
N CYS A 209 -5.58 7.71 0.11
CA CYS A 209 -6.81 6.95 -0.11
C CYS A 209 -7.02 6.60 -1.59
N ILE A 210 -6.58 7.46 -2.52
CA ILE A 210 -6.70 7.21 -3.96
C ILE A 210 -5.95 5.93 -4.38
N PHE A 211 -4.90 5.57 -3.63
CA PHE A 211 -4.09 4.38 -3.90
C PHE A 211 -4.67 3.09 -3.33
N ARG A 212 -5.62 3.18 -2.41
CA ARG A 212 -6.13 2.03 -1.64
C ARG A 212 -7.50 1.57 -2.07
N ASN A 213 -8.33 2.51 -2.51
CA ASN A 213 -9.77 2.29 -2.64
C ASN A 213 -10.25 2.43 -4.09
N CYS A 214 -9.48 1.96 -5.09
CA CYS A 214 -9.94 2.04 -6.48
C CYS A 214 -11.30 1.37 -6.75
N TRP A 215 -11.65 0.37 -5.93
CA TRP A 215 -12.90 -0.38 -6.02
C TRP A 215 -14.11 0.41 -5.53
N GLN A 216 -13.93 1.50 -4.76
CA GLN A 216 -15.03 2.35 -4.31
C GLN A 216 -15.62 3.18 -5.47
N HIS A 217 -14.83 3.45 -6.51
CA HIS A 217 -15.26 4.29 -7.63
C HIS A 217 -16.00 3.54 -8.74
N THR A 218 -15.98 2.20 -8.76
CA THR A 218 -16.56 1.46 -9.89
C THR A 218 -18.03 1.11 -9.73
N GLY A 219 -18.66 1.38 -8.58
CA GLY A 219 -20.08 1.12 -8.31
C GLY A 219 -20.53 -0.36 -8.37
N GLN A 220 -19.71 -1.23 -8.98
CA GLN A 220 -20.00 -2.63 -9.29
C GLN A 220 -19.00 -3.61 -8.65
N GLY A 221 -18.13 -3.15 -7.73
CA GLY A 221 -17.23 -4.04 -6.96
C GLY A 221 -16.01 -4.58 -7.73
N ASP A 222 -15.97 -4.38 -9.05
CA ASP A 222 -14.86 -4.82 -9.90
C ASP A 222 -13.99 -3.64 -10.31
N CYS A 223 -12.76 -3.63 -9.78
CA CYS A 223 -11.71 -2.70 -10.20
C CYS A 223 -10.75 -3.45 -11.12
N SER A 224 -10.79 -3.14 -12.42
CA SER A 224 -9.87 -3.66 -13.43
C SER A 224 -8.53 -2.92 -13.40
N CYS A 225 -7.77 -3.05 -12.32
CA CYS A 225 -6.44 -2.44 -12.21
C CYS A 225 -5.31 -3.45 -12.10
N GLN A 226 -4.07 -2.95 -12.22
CA GLN A 226 -2.86 -3.77 -12.08
C GLN A 226 -2.83 -4.57 -10.77
N ARG A 227 -3.44 -4.05 -9.69
CA ARG A 227 -3.56 -4.76 -8.41
C ARG A 227 -4.43 -6.02 -8.49
N ARG A 228 -5.41 -6.06 -9.41
CA ARG A 228 -6.23 -7.24 -9.71
C ARG A 228 -5.83 -7.90 -11.04
N HIS A 229 -4.57 -7.71 -11.47
CA HIS A 229 -3.96 -8.38 -12.62
C HIS A 229 -4.64 -8.13 -13.99
N THR A 230 -5.38 -7.03 -14.16
CA THR A 230 -5.77 -6.65 -15.52
C THR A 230 -4.59 -5.97 -16.21
N ALA A 231 -4.24 -6.44 -17.41
CA ALA A 231 -3.15 -5.88 -18.19
C ALA A 231 -3.43 -4.42 -18.63
N TYR A 232 -4.71 -4.04 -18.67
CA TYR A 232 -5.18 -2.70 -18.98
C TYR A 232 -6.38 -2.35 -18.07
N SER A 233 -6.47 -1.09 -17.66
CA SER A 233 -7.67 -0.54 -17.03
C SER A 233 -8.51 0.10 -18.12
N THR A 234 -9.73 -0.38 -18.33
CA THR A 234 -10.70 0.24 -19.26
C THR A 234 -11.29 1.53 -18.72
N ASN A 235 -11.16 1.78 -17.41
CA ASN A 235 -11.62 3.01 -16.82
C ASN A 235 -10.65 4.14 -17.19
N THR A 236 -11.10 5.04 -18.05
CA THR A 236 -10.36 6.19 -18.58
C THR A 236 -9.91 7.16 -17.49
N ASP A 237 -10.55 7.14 -16.32
CA ASP A 237 -10.13 7.88 -15.13
C ASP A 237 -8.97 7.23 -14.34
N GLY A 238 -8.34 6.19 -14.91
CA GLY A 238 -7.00 5.72 -14.52
C GLY A 238 -6.92 5.23 -13.07
N CYS A 239 -7.12 3.94 -12.84
CA CYS A 239 -6.95 3.39 -11.50
C CYS A 239 -5.57 3.70 -10.92
N ARG A 240 -5.54 4.46 -9.81
CA ARG A 240 -4.33 4.88 -9.12
C ARG A 240 -3.90 3.90 -8.02
N CYS A 241 -4.34 2.64 -8.07
CA CYS A 241 -3.94 1.69 -7.04
C CYS A 241 -2.43 1.52 -7.02
N TRP A 242 -1.83 1.68 -5.84
CA TRP A 242 -0.42 1.39 -5.69
C TRP A 242 -0.17 -0.09 -5.95
N THR A 243 0.84 -0.36 -6.77
CA THR A 243 1.43 -1.67 -6.95
C THR A 243 2.91 -1.58 -6.54
N PRO A 244 3.51 -2.69 -6.06
CA PRO A 244 4.95 -2.70 -5.81
C PRO A 244 5.68 -2.23 -7.08
N PRO A 245 6.58 -1.22 -6.99
CA PRO A 245 7.20 -0.58 -8.14
C PRO A 245 8.27 -1.48 -8.78
N SER A 246 7.86 -2.66 -9.22
CA SER A 246 8.71 -3.73 -9.72
C SER A 246 9.52 -3.29 -10.93
N GLY A 247 8.94 -2.44 -11.79
CA GLY A 247 9.66 -1.83 -12.92
C GLY A 247 10.90 -1.05 -12.50
N LEU A 248 10.84 -0.31 -11.38
CA LEU A 248 11.98 0.43 -10.85
C LEU A 248 13.07 -0.51 -10.31
N PHE A 249 12.71 -1.69 -9.82
CA PHE A 249 13.68 -2.70 -9.39
C PHE A 249 14.31 -3.49 -10.55
N LEU A 250 13.79 -3.39 -11.77
CA LEU A 250 14.25 -4.18 -12.92
C LEU A 250 15.12 -3.40 -13.91
N VAL A 251 15.34 -2.09 -13.71
CA VAL A 251 16.09 -1.24 -14.65
C VAL A 251 17.56 -1.65 -14.80
N GLY A 252 18.24 -1.93 -13.69
CA GLY A 252 19.65 -2.29 -13.68
C GLY A 252 20.22 -2.38 -12.27
N ARG A 253 21.40 -3.00 -12.10
CA ARG A 253 21.97 -3.32 -10.76
C ARG A 253 22.19 -2.11 -9.86
N HIS A 254 22.68 -1.00 -10.42
CA HIS A 254 22.97 0.20 -9.63
C HIS A 254 21.69 0.96 -9.28
N PHE A 255 20.78 1.11 -10.25
CA PHE A 255 19.45 1.67 -10.02
C PHE A 255 18.65 0.86 -9.00
N TYR A 256 18.74 -0.48 -9.05
CA TYR A 256 18.13 -1.38 -8.09
C TYR A 256 18.61 -1.11 -6.65
N ARG A 257 19.91 -0.91 -6.44
CA ARG A 257 20.46 -0.60 -5.10
C ARG A 257 19.94 0.72 -4.56
N ASP A 258 19.93 1.77 -5.37
CA ASP A 258 19.34 3.05 -5.01
C ASP A 258 17.85 2.91 -4.68
N ALA A 259 17.09 2.22 -5.53
CA ALA A 259 15.67 1.99 -5.35
C ALA A 259 15.37 1.24 -4.04
N GLN A 260 16.18 0.21 -3.72
CA GLN A 260 16.09 -0.52 -2.45
C GLN A 260 16.42 0.36 -1.25
N SER A 261 17.47 1.17 -1.36
CA SER A 261 17.84 2.09 -0.30
C SER A 261 16.74 3.11 -0.03
N ILE A 262 16.03 3.61 -1.05
CA ILE A 262 14.87 4.49 -0.84
C ILE A 262 13.70 3.72 -0.24
N PHE A 263 13.30 2.61 -0.87
CA PHE A 263 12.11 1.87 -0.48
C PHE A 263 12.17 1.37 0.97
N PHE A 264 13.27 0.73 1.40
CA PHE A 264 13.36 0.16 2.75
C PHE A 264 13.72 1.18 3.84
N ASN A 265 14.34 2.31 3.49
CA ASN A 265 14.72 3.33 4.46
C ASN A 265 13.60 4.36 4.69
N GLN A 266 12.79 4.63 3.67
CA GLN A 266 11.73 5.65 3.75
C GLN A 266 10.33 5.08 4.00
N ASN A 267 10.16 3.76 3.92
CA ASN A 267 8.92 3.10 4.29
C ASN A 267 9.11 2.23 5.53
N ARG A 268 8.10 2.25 6.38
CA ARG A 268 7.86 1.27 7.42
C ARG A 268 7.38 -0.03 6.77
N VAL A 269 8.14 -1.10 6.96
CA VAL A 269 7.74 -2.43 6.51
C VAL A 269 7.03 -3.16 7.65
N ILE A 270 5.81 -3.61 7.41
CA ILE A 270 4.97 -4.32 8.37
C ILE A 270 4.85 -5.78 7.92
N VAL A 271 5.45 -6.70 8.65
CA VAL A 271 5.39 -8.14 8.37
C VAL A 271 4.18 -8.73 9.07
N MET A 272 3.21 -9.19 8.28
CA MET A 272 1.97 -9.76 8.78
C MET A 272 2.07 -11.28 8.91
N PRO A 273 1.41 -11.89 9.93
CA PRO A 273 1.38 -13.33 10.08
C PRO A 273 0.60 -13.97 8.91
N HIS A 274 0.91 -15.22 8.57
CA HIS A 274 0.32 -15.92 7.43
C HIS A 274 -1.22 -16.06 7.52
N SER A 275 -1.75 -16.18 8.74
CA SER A 275 -3.18 -16.22 9.02
C SER A 275 -3.86 -14.84 8.92
N GLY A 276 -3.09 -13.78 8.70
CA GLY A 276 -3.51 -12.43 9.05
C GLY A 276 -3.72 -12.27 10.57
N VAL A 277 -4.11 -11.06 10.97
CA VAL A 277 -4.48 -10.75 12.36
C VAL A 277 -5.93 -11.11 12.63
N GLU A 278 -6.77 -11.01 11.59
CA GLU A 278 -8.18 -11.40 11.64
C GLU A 278 -8.29 -12.87 11.25
N MET A 279 -8.26 -13.77 12.23
CA MET A 279 -8.40 -15.23 12.06
C MET A 279 -9.82 -15.65 11.61
N ASN A 280 -10.40 -14.96 10.64
CA ASN A 280 -11.67 -15.37 10.03
C ASN A 280 -11.51 -16.68 9.25
N ASP A 281 -10.31 -16.96 8.76
CA ASP A 281 -10.02 -18.20 8.06
C ASP A 281 -9.70 -19.26 9.12
N PRO A 282 -10.53 -20.32 9.26
CA PRO A 282 -10.20 -21.43 10.14
C PRO A 282 -8.82 -21.96 9.71
N PRO A 283 -7.93 -22.29 10.65
CA PRO A 283 -6.61 -22.79 10.31
C PRO A 283 -6.79 -23.97 9.36
N THR A 284 -6.44 -23.81 8.10
CA THR A 284 -6.66 -24.79 7.03
C THR A 284 -5.74 -26.00 7.14
N GLY A 285 -5.27 -26.31 8.37
CA GLY A 285 -4.33 -27.39 8.68
C GLY A 285 -2.90 -27.17 8.17
N GLN A 286 -2.67 -26.19 7.30
CA GLN A 286 -1.37 -25.89 6.73
C GLN A 286 -0.83 -24.58 7.31
N HIS A 287 -0.48 -24.59 8.60
CA HIS A 287 0.43 -23.57 9.10
C HIS A 287 1.78 -23.75 8.40
N PRO A 288 2.35 -22.71 7.78
CA PRO A 288 3.71 -22.81 7.27
C PRO A 288 4.64 -23.18 8.43
N ALA A 289 5.61 -24.04 8.17
CA ALA A 289 6.57 -24.54 9.16
C ALA A 289 7.54 -23.46 9.71
N HIS A 290 7.25 -22.18 9.46
CA HIS A 290 8.09 -21.03 9.81
C HIS A 290 7.21 -19.80 10.03
N TYR A 291 7.60 -18.95 10.98
CA TYR A 291 6.97 -17.65 11.16
C TYR A 291 7.13 -16.77 9.91
N SER A 292 6.11 -15.94 9.62
CA SER A 292 6.18 -14.95 8.54
C SER A 292 7.40 -14.03 8.66
N ALA A 293 7.81 -13.71 9.88
CA ALA A 293 9.01 -12.92 10.17
C ALA A 293 10.28 -13.59 9.65
N SER A 294 10.45 -14.89 9.92
CA SER A 294 11.55 -15.70 9.41
C SER A 294 11.55 -15.74 7.89
N LEU A 295 10.38 -16.04 7.30
CA LEU A 295 10.22 -16.07 5.85
C LEU A 295 10.58 -14.73 5.21
N PHE A 296 10.12 -13.62 5.79
CA PHE A 296 10.42 -12.28 5.30
C PHE A 296 11.92 -12.00 5.31
N LEU A 297 12.59 -12.22 6.45
CA LEU A 297 14.01 -11.91 6.61
C LEU A 297 14.90 -12.81 5.74
N ARG A 298 14.59 -14.12 5.65
CA ARG A 298 15.42 -15.09 4.92
C ARG A 298 15.16 -15.13 3.41
N SER A 299 13.91 -14.92 2.99
CA SER A 299 13.49 -15.19 1.61
C SER A 299 12.57 -14.14 0.99
N GLY A 300 11.98 -13.26 1.81
CA GLY A 300 11.12 -12.18 1.33
C GLY A 300 11.91 -11.01 0.72
N LEU A 301 13.21 -10.97 0.97
CA LEU A 301 14.14 -9.91 0.59
C LEU A 301 15.40 -10.48 -0.05
N VAL A 302 16.03 -9.68 -0.88
CA VAL A 302 17.44 -9.91 -1.22
C VAL A 302 18.28 -9.57 0.00
N THR A 303 19.24 -10.43 0.35
CA THR A 303 20.06 -10.31 1.57
C THR A 303 20.71 -8.94 1.71
N ALA A 304 21.23 -8.38 0.60
CA ALA A 304 21.87 -7.06 0.58
C ALA A 304 20.92 -5.88 0.88
N SER A 305 19.61 -6.12 0.95
CA SER A 305 18.59 -5.11 1.22
C SER A 305 18.29 -4.95 2.70
N LEU A 306 18.66 -5.93 3.53
CA LEU A 306 18.40 -5.91 4.98
C LEU A 306 19.04 -4.68 5.65
N GLN A 307 20.23 -4.29 5.22
CA GLN A 307 20.94 -3.10 5.71
C GLN A 307 20.18 -1.78 5.47
N TYR A 308 19.25 -1.74 4.50
CA TYR A 308 18.50 -0.54 4.17
C TYR A 308 17.21 -0.39 4.99
N ILE A 309 16.83 -1.39 5.78
CA ILE A 309 15.60 -1.34 6.56
C ILE A 309 15.74 -0.32 7.69
N GLY A 310 15.07 0.81 7.55
CA GLY A 310 15.04 1.86 8.58
C GLY A 310 13.99 1.60 9.66
N PHE A 311 12.87 0.98 9.30
CA PHE A 311 11.77 0.67 10.22
C PHE A 311 11.14 -0.68 9.86
N LEU A 312 11.26 -1.64 10.77
CA LEU A 312 10.60 -2.95 10.70
C LEU A 312 9.57 -3.11 11.81
N ASP A 313 8.36 -3.47 11.43
CA ASP A 313 7.27 -3.82 12.33
C ASP A 313 6.89 -5.28 12.09
N ILE A 314 6.97 -6.13 13.11
CA ILE A 314 6.71 -7.56 12.99
C ILE A 314 5.50 -7.91 13.83
N VAL A 315 4.47 -8.42 13.17
CA VAL A 315 3.21 -8.80 13.80
C VAL A 315 3.15 -10.31 13.94
N PHE A 316 2.97 -10.79 15.16
CA PHE A 316 2.79 -12.19 15.50
C PHE A 316 1.33 -12.50 15.78
N PRO A 317 0.89 -13.73 15.49
CA PRO A 317 -0.39 -14.20 15.95
C PRO A 317 -0.40 -14.28 17.50
N PRO A 318 -1.59 -14.48 18.10
CA PRO A 318 -1.70 -14.71 19.53
C PRO A 318 -0.85 -15.89 20.01
N ILE A 319 -0.16 -15.72 21.14
CA ILE A 319 0.68 -16.76 21.75
C ILE A 319 -0.12 -17.50 22.84
N ASP A 320 -0.72 -18.64 22.51
CA ASP A 320 -1.63 -19.33 23.44
C ASP A 320 -0.95 -20.07 24.58
N ARG A 321 0.32 -20.43 24.42
CA ARG A 321 1.10 -21.20 25.39
C ARG A 321 2.58 -20.90 25.28
N GLU A 322 3.34 -21.33 26.30
CA GLU A 322 4.80 -21.36 26.22
C GLU A 322 5.22 -22.39 25.16
N PRO A 323 5.95 -21.98 24.10
CA PRO A 323 6.46 -22.93 23.12
C PRO A 323 7.48 -23.86 23.78
N ALA A 324 7.54 -25.10 23.32
CA ALA A 324 8.56 -26.02 23.80
C ALA A 324 9.95 -25.51 23.37
N PRO A 325 11.02 -25.76 24.15
CA PRO A 325 12.36 -25.31 23.78
C PRO A 325 12.86 -25.86 22.42
N ASP A 326 12.35 -27.02 22.01
CA ASP A 326 12.60 -27.73 20.76
C ASP A 326 11.51 -27.49 19.70
N ASP A 327 10.59 -26.54 19.93
CA ASP A 327 9.60 -26.14 18.95
C ASP A 327 10.30 -25.66 17.67
N PRO A 328 10.05 -26.30 16.50
CA PRO A 328 10.79 -26.03 15.27
C PRO A 328 10.60 -24.59 14.78
N ASP A 329 9.44 -23.98 14.99
CA ASP A 329 9.19 -22.60 14.59
C ASP A 329 10.00 -21.64 15.47
N LEU A 330 10.06 -21.92 16.76
CA LEU A 330 10.87 -21.15 17.71
C LEU A 330 12.38 -21.28 17.40
N VAL A 331 12.85 -22.49 17.11
CA VAL A 331 14.25 -22.73 16.71
C VAL A 331 14.59 -21.97 15.42
N ASP A 332 13.74 -22.06 14.39
CA ASP A 332 13.93 -21.32 13.14
C ASP A 332 13.96 -19.79 13.37
N TRP A 333 13.10 -19.28 14.26
CA TRP A 333 13.09 -17.87 14.64
C TRP A 333 14.40 -17.43 15.28
N PHE A 334 14.95 -18.24 16.19
CA PHE A 334 16.22 -17.96 16.86
C PHE A 334 17.36 -17.90 15.84
N GLU A 335 17.43 -18.90 14.95
CA GLU A 335 18.47 -18.95 13.91
C GLU A 335 18.31 -17.81 12.89
N THR A 336 17.07 -17.40 12.59
CA THR A 336 16.79 -16.24 11.73
C THR A 336 17.35 -14.96 12.33
N LEU A 337 17.05 -14.68 13.60
CA LEU A 337 17.51 -13.46 14.25
C LEU A 337 19.03 -13.43 14.41
N ARG A 338 19.64 -14.58 14.74
CA ARG A 338 21.11 -14.69 14.80
C ARG A 338 21.74 -14.36 13.46
N TRP A 339 21.24 -14.93 12.38
CA TRP A 339 21.71 -14.65 11.02
C TRP A 339 21.46 -13.19 10.59
N ALA A 340 20.28 -12.65 10.87
CA ALA A 340 19.89 -11.30 10.45
C ALA A 340 20.68 -10.20 11.17
N LYS A 341 21.17 -10.47 12.38
CA LYS A 341 21.96 -9.54 13.20
C LYS A 341 23.10 -8.90 12.41
N ASP A 342 23.84 -9.71 11.65
CA ASP A 342 25.05 -9.27 10.95
C ASP A 342 24.75 -8.56 9.62
N LEU A 343 23.48 -8.50 9.23
CA LEU A 343 23.02 -7.96 7.95
C LEU A 343 22.16 -6.70 8.09
N LEU A 344 21.63 -6.46 9.29
CA LEU A 344 20.81 -5.30 9.62
C LEU A 344 21.70 -4.15 10.13
N ASP A 345 21.38 -2.92 9.73
CA ASP A 345 21.96 -1.70 10.31
C ASP A 345 21.26 -1.39 11.65
N LEU A 346 21.59 -2.19 12.68
CA LEU A 346 20.93 -2.15 14.00
C LEU A 346 20.91 -0.76 14.65
N PRO A 347 21.98 0.07 14.56
CA PRO A 347 21.95 1.42 15.14
C PRO A 347 20.89 2.33 14.52
N ARG A 348 20.59 2.16 13.23
CA ARG A 348 19.59 2.97 12.52
C ARG A 348 18.19 2.34 12.54
N LEU A 349 18.11 1.02 12.64
CA LEU A 349 16.87 0.26 12.66
C LEU A 349 15.96 0.68 13.82
N THR A 350 14.71 0.98 13.49
CA THR A 350 13.60 0.95 14.45
C THR A 350 12.91 -0.39 14.33
N LEU A 351 12.91 -1.16 15.41
CA LEU A 351 12.29 -2.48 15.43
C LEU A 351 11.08 -2.46 16.34
N ARG A 352 9.93 -2.85 15.81
CA ARG A 352 8.70 -3.01 16.58
C ARG A 352 8.19 -4.44 16.49
N PHE A 353 7.80 -4.97 17.65
CA PHE A 353 7.14 -6.26 17.78
C PHE A 353 5.71 -6.03 18.25
N GLU A 354 4.77 -6.67 17.58
CA GLU A 354 3.39 -6.68 18.00
C GLU A 354 2.87 -8.11 18.12
N ILE A 355 2.46 -8.51 19.31
CA ILE A 355 1.81 -9.79 19.56
C ILE A 355 0.32 -9.51 19.60
N ALA A 356 -0.40 -9.98 18.58
CA ALA A 356 -1.83 -9.78 18.45
C ALA A 356 -2.63 -10.58 19.49
N GLU A 357 -3.90 -10.20 19.67
CA GLU A 357 -4.89 -10.99 20.41
C GLU A 357 -5.89 -11.62 19.44
N HIS A 358 -6.60 -12.64 19.88
CA HIS A 358 -7.69 -13.23 19.10
C HIS A 358 -8.75 -12.17 18.81
N GLY A 359 -9.00 -11.94 17.52
CA GLY A 359 -10.00 -10.96 17.09
C GLY A 359 -11.43 -11.30 17.56
N HIS A 360 -11.71 -12.56 17.84
CA HIS A 360 -13.00 -13.04 18.36
C HIS A 360 -12.82 -14.14 19.41
N ALA A 361 -13.64 -14.15 20.45
CA ALA A 361 -13.51 -15.10 21.58
C ALA A 361 -13.75 -16.55 21.14
N CYS A 362 -14.73 -16.76 20.26
CA CYS A 362 -15.01 -18.08 19.70
C CYS A 362 -13.86 -18.68 18.85
N TRP A 363 -12.87 -17.88 18.44
CA TRP A 363 -11.68 -18.38 17.76
C TRP A 363 -10.50 -18.60 18.71
N ALA A 364 -10.55 -18.02 19.90
CA ALA A 364 -9.55 -18.30 20.93
C ALA A 364 -9.71 -19.75 21.41
N PRO A 365 -8.61 -20.48 21.66
CA PRO A 365 -8.69 -21.82 22.24
C PRO A 365 -9.36 -21.78 23.61
N GLU A 366 -9.97 -22.89 24.04
CA GLU A 366 -10.71 -22.97 25.31
C GLU A 366 -9.87 -22.51 26.52
N SER A 367 -8.56 -22.79 26.50
CA SER A 367 -7.62 -22.32 27.53
C SER A 367 -7.55 -20.80 27.68
N ARG A 368 -7.80 -20.06 26.59
CA ARG A 368 -7.90 -18.59 26.57
C ARG A 368 -9.30 -18.08 26.84
N GLN A 369 -10.33 -18.84 26.47
CA GLN A 369 -11.70 -18.51 26.85
C GLN A 369 -11.85 -18.58 28.39
N LYS A 370 -11.27 -19.59 29.03
CA LYS A 370 -11.28 -19.75 30.49
C LYS A 370 -9.94 -19.33 31.10
N LEU A 371 -9.52 -18.10 30.83
CA LEU A 371 -8.19 -17.60 31.25
C LEU A 371 -8.07 -17.58 32.78
N ASN A 372 -7.49 -18.64 33.33
CA ASN A 372 -7.12 -18.73 34.74
C ASN A 372 -5.70 -18.18 34.98
N GLY A 373 -5.28 -18.11 36.24
CA GLY A 373 -3.98 -17.56 36.61
C GLY A 373 -2.79 -18.29 35.97
N ASP A 374 -2.90 -19.60 35.74
CA ASP A 374 -1.81 -20.41 35.19
C ASP A 374 -1.74 -20.33 33.66
N ALA A 375 -2.90 -20.31 32.98
CA ALA A 375 -2.97 -20.00 31.55
C ALA A 375 -2.40 -18.60 31.25
N TYR A 376 -2.75 -17.61 32.07
CA TYR A 376 -2.17 -16.27 31.98
C TYR A 376 -0.65 -16.27 32.12
N LYS A 377 -0.10 -16.96 33.15
CA LYS A 377 1.35 -17.11 33.32
C LYS A 377 1.99 -17.81 32.13
N ALA A 378 1.37 -18.85 31.58
CA ALA A 378 1.88 -19.58 30.42
C ALA A 378 1.96 -18.70 29.17
N ILE A 379 0.94 -17.86 28.92
CA ILE A 379 0.96 -16.87 27.83
C ILE A 379 2.11 -15.88 28.02
N VAL A 380 2.25 -15.32 29.24
CA VAL A 380 3.32 -14.37 29.53
C VAL A 380 4.71 -15.00 29.34
N LYS A 381 4.90 -16.24 29.82
CA LYS A 381 6.14 -17.01 29.59
C LYS A 381 6.37 -17.26 28.11
N GLY A 382 5.34 -17.61 27.35
CA GLY A 382 5.41 -17.75 25.91
C GLY A 382 5.89 -16.48 25.21
N CYS A 383 5.34 -15.32 25.57
CA CYS A 383 5.82 -14.03 25.06
C CYS A 383 7.31 -13.79 25.41
N PHE A 384 7.75 -14.12 26.63
CA PHE A 384 9.16 -13.99 27.01
C PHE A 384 10.06 -14.96 26.22
N ALA A 385 9.67 -16.22 26.08
CA ALA A 385 10.41 -17.21 25.30
C ALA A 385 10.56 -16.76 23.84
N PHE A 386 9.49 -16.21 23.28
CA PHE A 386 9.43 -15.72 21.92
C PHE A 386 10.31 -14.46 21.68
N LEU A 387 10.32 -13.53 22.64
CA LEU A 387 11.03 -12.26 22.50
C LEU A 387 12.49 -12.31 22.98
N ARG A 388 12.86 -13.28 23.83
CA ARG A 388 14.22 -13.46 24.37
C ARG A 388 15.34 -13.41 23.32
N PRO A 389 15.20 -14.03 22.12
CA PRO A 389 16.23 -13.97 21.07
C PRO A 389 16.61 -12.58 20.60
N LEU A 390 15.74 -11.59 20.77
CA LEU A 390 16.05 -10.20 20.41
C LEU A 390 17.23 -9.64 21.21
N GLY A 391 17.60 -10.29 22.31
CA GLY A 391 18.85 -10.03 23.02
C GLY A 391 20.10 -10.16 22.14
N PHE A 392 20.04 -10.89 21.02
CA PHE A 392 21.15 -10.94 20.05
C PHE A 392 21.46 -9.58 19.42
N PHE A 393 20.45 -8.71 19.30
CA PHE A 393 20.60 -7.35 18.75
C PHE A 393 21.10 -6.34 19.77
N ARG A 394 21.16 -6.72 21.05
CA ARG A 394 21.92 -5.95 22.02
C ARG A 394 23.38 -6.02 21.60
N GLY A 395 24.00 -4.85 21.40
CA GLY A 395 25.41 -4.78 21.11
C GLY A 395 26.19 -5.57 22.16
N THR A 396 27.25 -6.25 21.76
CA THR A 396 28.18 -6.86 22.71
C THR A 396 28.90 -5.72 23.42
N SER A 397 28.26 -5.15 24.45
CA SER A 397 29.00 -4.42 25.46
C SER A 397 29.85 -5.49 26.12
N SER A 398 31.05 -5.71 25.58
CA SER A 398 32.06 -6.54 26.21
C SER A 398 32.14 -6.07 27.65
N ASP A 399 31.81 -6.94 28.61
CA ASP A 399 31.86 -6.71 30.06
C ASP A 399 33.30 -6.40 30.56
N HIS A 400 34.23 -6.09 29.66
CA HIS A 400 35.65 -5.86 29.93
C HIS A 400 36.15 -4.45 29.60
N LEU A 401 35.34 -3.56 29.02
CA LEU A 401 35.76 -2.17 28.83
C LEU A 401 35.48 -1.35 30.10
N LYS A 402 36.54 -1.29 30.92
CA LYS A 402 36.68 -0.48 32.13
C LYS A 402 36.09 0.92 31.97
N ALA A 403 35.42 1.37 33.03
CA ALA A 403 34.55 2.53 33.19
C ALA A 403 35.13 3.94 32.89
N GLY A 404 35.97 4.13 31.87
CA GLY A 404 36.72 5.37 31.69
C GLY A 404 36.71 6.01 30.30
N GLN A 405 36.24 5.33 29.25
CA GLN A 405 36.23 5.90 27.90
C GLN A 405 34.80 6.09 27.40
N GLN A 406 34.53 7.31 26.95
CA GLN A 406 33.28 7.79 26.37
C GLN A 406 32.61 6.71 25.54
N ALA A 407 31.33 6.46 25.83
CA ALA A 407 30.47 5.51 25.15
C ALA A 407 30.55 5.69 23.63
N ALA A 408 31.50 4.98 23.01
CA ALA A 408 31.52 4.81 21.57
C ALA A 408 30.17 4.23 21.19
N ALA A 409 29.51 4.90 20.24
CA ALA A 409 28.21 4.56 19.69
C ALA A 409 28.03 3.04 19.65
N SER A 410 27.18 2.47 20.51
CA SER A 410 26.96 1.03 20.53
C SER A 410 26.44 0.59 19.15
N ASP A 411 27.10 -0.40 18.56
CA ASP A 411 26.73 -1.02 17.26
C ASP A 411 25.41 -1.83 17.32
N GLY A 412 24.77 -1.87 18.49
CA GLY A 412 23.51 -2.58 18.71
C GLY A 412 22.26 -1.77 18.36
N LEU A 413 21.12 -2.45 18.51
CA LEU A 413 19.79 -1.85 18.34
C LEU A 413 19.58 -0.72 19.35
N ARG A 414 19.04 0.42 18.88
CA ARG A 414 18.76 1.59 19.73
C ARG A 414 17.28 1.79 20.03
N ARG A 415 16.41 1.30 19.15
CA ARG A 415 14.96 1.52 19.21
C ARG A 415 14.23 0.19 19.05
N LEU A 416 13.85 -0.38 20.19
CA LEU A 416 12.97 -1.54 20.30
C LEU A 416 11.65 -1.13 20.94
N PHE A 417 10.54 -1.39 20.25
CA PHE A 417 9.19 -1.17 20.78
C PHE A 417 8.43 -2.48 20.80
N ILE A 418 7.87 -2.84 21.95
CA ILE A 418 7.09 -4.06 22.11
C ILE A 418 5.67 -3.66 22.45
N HIS A 419 4.74 -4.23 21.70
CA HIS A 419 3.32 -4.18 22.00
C HIS A 419 2.80 -5.60 22.16
N VAL A 420 2.21 -5.87 23.31
CA VAL A 420 1.58 -7.16 23.58
C VAL A 420 0.15 -6.85 23.93
N ALA A 421 -0.76 -7.28 23.07
CA ALA A 421 -2.17 -7.17 23.36
C ALA A 421 -2.46 -7.93 24.67
N ALA A 422 -3.25 -7.32 25.55
CA ALA A 422 -3.62 -7.99 26.78
C ALA A 422 -4.44 -9.23 26.40
N PRO A 423 -4.17 -10.40 27.01
CA PRO A 423 -5.01 -11.58 26.86
C PRO A 423 -6.36 -11.28 27.50
N ALA A 424 -7.24 -10.68 26.71
CA ALA A 424 -8.56 -10.24 27.11
C ALA A 424 -9.57 -11.06 26.34
N TYR A 425 -10.53 -11.62 27.07
CA TYR A 425 -11.68 -12.27 26.48
C TYR A 425 -12.36 -11.30 25.52
N CYS A 426 -12.52 -11.68 24.25
CA CYS A 426 -13.00 -10.77 23.22
C CYS A 426 -14.37 -10.17 23.59
N ARG A 427 -14.50 -8.87 23.33
CA ARG A 427 -15.66 -8.05 23.68
C ARG A 427 -16.93 -8.44 22.92
N THR A 428 -16.79 -8.97 21.71
CA THR A 428 -17.92 -9.30 20.83
C THR A 428 -18.83 -10.36 21.43
N GLU A 429 -18.32 -11.27 22.25
CA GLU A 429 -19.18 -12.24 22.90
C GLU A 429 -20.11 -11.61 23.93
N LEU A 430 -19.76 -10.57 24.67
CA LEU A 430 -20.73 -10.01 25.63
C LEU A 430 -21.96 -9.38 24.95
N ASN A 431 -21.76 -8.76 23.80
CA ASN A 431 -22.88 -8.23 23.01
C ASN A 431 -23.64 -9.33 22.29
N TYR A 432 -22.96 -10.41 21.89
CA TYR A 432 -23.61 -11.61 21.37
C TYR A 432 -24.47 -12.23 22.49
N TRP A 433 -23.91 -12.51 23.66
CA TRP A 433 -24.56 -13.14 24.81
C TRP A 433 -25.71 -12.26 25.36
N ALA A 434 -25.54 -10.94 25.42
CA ALA A 434 -26.65 -10.01 25.72
C ALA A 434 -27.77 -10.09 24.67
N LYS A 435 -27.44 -10.25 23.39
CA LYS A 435 -28.42 -10.46 22.31
C LYS A 435 -29.12 -11.83 22.38
N TYR A 436 -28.49 -12.84 23.00
CA TYR A 436 -29.06 -14.20 23.16
C TYR A 436 -29.58 -14.49 24.58
N GLY A 437 -29.84 -13.46 25.39
CA GLY A 437 -30.56 -13.61 26.66
C GLY A 437 -29.72 -14.14 27.83
N VAL A 438 -28.40 -13.92 27.80
CA VAL A 438 -27.54 -14.26 28.94
C VAL A 438 -27.78 -13.24 30.06
N PRO A 439 -27.95 -13.68 31.32
CA PRO A 439 -28.19 -12.79 32.46
C PRO A 439 -27.18 -11.64 32.59
N ASP A 440 -27.69 -10.44 32.89
CA ASP A 440 -26.91 -9.19 32.99
C ASP A 440 -25.82 -9.22 34.08
N ASP A 441 -26.00 -10.03 35.12
CA ASP A 441 -25.06 -10.18 36.24
C ASP A 441 -23.75 -10.86 35.83
N LEU A 442 -23.82 -11.92 35.02
CA LEU A 442 -22.65 -12.58 34.44
C LEU A 442 -21.90 -11.64 33.49
N ASN A 443 -22.62 -10.78 32.76
CA ASN A 443 -22.05 -9.78 31.88
C ASN A 443 -21.27 -8.71 32.67
N GLN A 444 -21.85 -8.17 33.75
CA GLN A 444 -21.19 -7.17 34.61
C GLN A 444 -19.94 -7.73 35.31
N ALA A 445 -19.99 -8.96 35.82
CA ALA A 445 -18.85 -9.61 36.46
C ALA A 445 -17.69 -9.81 35.46
N ALA A 446 -17.99 -10.20 34.22
CA ALA A 446 -16.99 -10.33 33.16
C ALA A 446 -16.37 -8.98 32.78
N VAL A 447 -17.15 -7.90 32.69
CA VAL A 447 -16.64 -6.54 32.43
C VAL A 447 -15.73 -6.06 33.56
N ALA A 448 -16.15 -6.19 34.82
CA ALA A 448 -15.35 -5.78 35.99
C ALA A 448 -14.04 -6.56 36.10
N TRP A 449 -14.08 -7.87 35.85
CA TRP A 449 -12.88 -8.71 35.80
C TRP A 449 -11.92 -8.26 34.70
N ARG A 450 -12.41 -7.93 33.50
CA ARG A 450 -11.58 -7.42 32.38
C ARG A 450 -10.95 -6.09 32.69
N GLU A 451 -11.70 -5.13 33.23
CA GLU A 451 -11.12 -3.85 33.61
C GLU A 451 -10.02 -4.02 34.64
N THR A 452 -10.22 -4.89 35.62
CA THR A 452 -9.23 -5.23 36.63
C THR A 452 -7.98 -5.81 35.98
N ARG A 453 -8.11 -6.80 35.09
CA ARG A 453 -6.97 -7.38 34.37
C ARG A 453 -6.30 -6.41 33.39
N ARG A 454 -7.04 -5.51 32.74
CA ARG A 454 -6.48 -4.46 31.88
C ARG A 454 -5.70 -3.43 32.70
N LYS A 455 -6.24 -3.02 33.85
CA LYS A 455 -5.57 -2.15 34.83
C LYS A 455 -4.32 -2.83 35.37
N GLU A 456 -4.37 -4.13 35.69
CA GLU A 456 -3.22 -4.92 36.09
C GLU A 456 -2.18 -5.02 34.96
N TRP A 457 -2.56 -5.36 33.74
CA TRP A 457 -1.65 -5.44 32.59
C TRP A 457 -0.92 -4.12 32.35
N LYS A 458 -1.65 -2.99 32.40
CA LYS A 458 -1.09 -1.64 32.34
C LYS A 458 -0.20 -1.34 33.56
N LYS A 459 -0.64 -1.67 34.77
CA LYS A 459 0.12 -1.47 36.02
C LYS A 459 1.43 -2.25 36.01
N PHE A 460 1.44 -3.45 35.46
CA PHE A 460 2.63 -4.27 35.38
C PHE A 460 3.63 -3.79 34.33
N SER A 461 3.27 -2.79 33.52
CA SER A 461 4.08 -2.24 32.43
C SER A 461 4.75 -3.37 31.63
N MET A 462 3.95 -4.36 31.23
CA MET A 462 4.49 -5.61 30.65
C MET A 462 5.36 -5.33 29.42
N GLU A 463 4.93 -4.40 28.56
CA GLU A 463 5.72 -3.94 27.42
C GLU A 463 7.11 -3.42 27.83
N GLU A 464 7.17 -2.55 28.84
CA GLU A 464 8.43 -2.01 29.38
C GLU A 464 9.29 -3.10 30.00
N LYS A 465 8.69 -4.09 30.67
CA LYS A 465 9.42 -5.25 31.22
C LYS A 465 10.02 -6.10 30.12
N PHE A 466 9.27 -6.39 29.04
CA PHE A 466 9.83 -7.11 27.90
C PHE A 466 10.98 -6.32 27.28
N GLU A 467 10.78 -5.03 27.02
CA GLU A 467 11.78 -4.14 26.42
C GLU A 467 13.06 -4.09 27.27
N ARG A 468 12.95 -3.88 28.58
CA ARG A 468 14.10 -3.87 29.50
C ARG A 468 14.76 -5.22 29.67
N SER A 469 14.01 -6.32 29.59
CA SER A 469 14.60 -7.66 29.66
C SER A 469 15.51 -7.95 28.45
N ILE A 470 15.25 -7.31 27.31
CA ILE A 470 15.99 -7.49 26.06
C ILE A 470 17.10 -6.44 25.93
N MET A 471 16.75 -5.16 26.10
CA MET A 471 17.64 -4.02 25.88
C MET A 471 18.48 -3.64 27.10
N GLY A 472 18.15 -4.20 28.28
CA GLY A 472 18.78 -3.88 29.56
C GLY A 472 17.90 -3.01 30.46
N SER A 473 18.15 -3.07 31.76
CA SER A 473 17.33 -2.42 32.80
C SER A 473 17.19 -0.90 32.65
N ASN A 474 18.18 -0.25 32.04
CA ASN A 474 18.21 1.20 31.85
C ASN A 474 17.50 1.66 30.57
N TYR A 475 16.97 0.73 29.76
CA TYR A 475 16.25 1.08 28.55
C TYR A 475 14.90 1.74 28.88
N ASP A 476 14.62 2.82 28.18
CA ASP A 476 13.40 3.62 28.27
C ASP A 476 12.89 3.83 26.85
N SER A 477 11.84 3.10 26.48
CA SER A 477 11.29 3.17 25.13
C SER A 477 10.62 4.50 24.83
N GLN A 478 10.12 5.23 25.85
CA GLN A 478 9.53 6.54 25.65
C GLN A 478 10.60 7.55 25.23
N LYS A 479 11.75 7.55 25.92
CA LYS A 479 12.93 8.35 25.51
C LYS A 479 13.48 7.94 24.16
N ALA A 480 13.35 6.66 23.78
CA ALA A 480 13.74 6.16 22.47
C ALA A 480 12.74 6.51 21.35
N GLY A 481 11.66 7.26 21.65
CA GLY A 481 10.69 7.76 20.67
C GLY A 481 9.44 6.89 20.49
N LYS A 482 9.14 5.94 21.38
CA LYS A 482 7.95 5.06 21.26
C LYS A 482 6.64 5.85 21.14
N GLY A 483 6.52 6.98 21.84
CA GLY A 483 5.34 7.85 21.78
C GLY A 483 5.21 8.66 20.49
N GLU A 484 6.31 8.87 19.76
CA GLU A 484 6.33 9.59 18.48
C GLU A 484 5.96 8.65 17.31
N VAL A 485 6.18 7.35 17.49
CA VAL A 485 5.84 6.35 16.49
C VAL A 485 4.33 6.17 16.40
N LYS A 486 3.78 6.55 15.25
CA LYS A 486 2.39 6.29 14.90
C LYS A 486 2.06 4.79 14.99
N LEU A 487 0.95 4.48 15.65
CA LEU A 487 0.37 3.14 15.62
C LEU A 487 0.00 2.78 14.17
N PRO A 488 0.29 1.54 13.74
CA PRO A 488 0.01 1.15 12.37
C PRO A 488 -1.51 1.16 12.17
N GLU A 489 -1.96 1.43 10.95
CA GLU A 489 -3.39 1.55 10.69
C GLU A 489 -4.19 0.30 11.03
N TRP A 490 -3.59 -0.88 10.87
CA TRP A 490 -4.27 -2.13 11.21
C TRP A 490 -4.64 -2.22 12.69
N LYS A 491 -3.84 -1.61 13.58
CA LYS A 491 -4.11 -1.56 15.02
C LYS A 491 -5.21 -0.57 15.37
N TRP A 492 -5.33 0.53 14.62
CA TRP A 492 -6.43 1.48 14.81
C TRP A 492 -7.80 0.86 14.55
N GLU A 493 -7.89 -0.09 13.62
CA GLU A 493 -9.13 -0.84 13.40
C GLU A 493 -9.46 -1.73 14.60
N HIS A 494 -8.46 -2.41 15.18
CA HIS A 494 -8.64 -3.19 16.41
C HIS A 494 -9.07 -2.31 17.58
N LEU A 495 -8.34 -1.21 17.86
CA LEU A 495 -8.67 -0.29 18.94
C LEU A 495 -10.06 0.35 18.80
N MET A 496 -10.51 0.61 17.57
CA MET A 496 -11.80 1.27 17.35
C MET A 496 -12.97 0.29 17.23
N CYS A 497 -12.72 -0.97 16.92
CA CYS A 497 -13.66 -2.06 17.19
C CYS A 497 -13.90 -2.23 18.69
N GLU A 498 -12.92 -1.92 19.56
CA GLU A 498 -13.17 -1.85 20.99
C GLU A 498 -14.15 -0.71 21.32
N ASP A 499 -13.93 0.52 20.83
CA ASP A 499 -14.70 1.70 21.29
C ASP A 499 -16.12 1.84 20.72
N ARG A 500 -16.42 1.33 19.52
CA ARG A 500 -17.72 1.55 18.83
C ARG A 500 -18.92 0.77 19.38
N TYR A 501 -18.73 -0.05 20.40
CA TYR A 501 -19.79 -0.78 21.10
C TYR A 501 -20.13 -0.17 22.47
N TYR A 502 -19.81 1.11 22.67
CA TYR A 502 -20.39 2.00 23.67
C TYR A 502 -21.19 3.07 22.93
#